data_AF-A0A6G7XE21-F1
#
_entry.id   AF-A0A6G7XE21-F1
#
_cell.length_a   1.000
_cell.length_b   1.000
_cell.length_c   1.000
_cell.angle_alpha   90.00
_cell.angle_beta   90.00
_cell.angle_gamma   90.00
#
_symmetry.space_group_name_H-M   'P 1'
#
loop_
_entity.id
_entity.type
_entity.pdbx_description
1 polymer ?
#
loop_
_entity_poly.entity_id
_entity_poly.type
_entity_poly.pdbx_seq_one_letter_code
_entity_poly.pdbx_strand_id
1 'polypeptide(L)'
;MLRQGVIQWGGPARCTDDVARVIGYSSSREFYEDQDRLVDLVSSQKCIEDLDFRRLVLATEIVFVSDLLGAGVEWETVSGLSDEETLTMLREMQRESYRFPNSHGNAC
;
A
#
# COMPACT_ATOMS: atom_id res chain seq x y z
N MET A 1 4.12 -8.20 -3.11
CA MET A 1 3.36 -7.78 -1.92
C MET A 1 2.77 -6.37 -2.08
N LEU A 2 3.57 -5.28 -2.11
CA LEU A 2 3.04 -3.91 -2.30
C LEU A 2 2.14 -3.72 -3.54
N ARG A 3 2.46 -4.37 -4.67
CA ARG A 3 1.60 -4.37 -5.86
C ARG A 3 0.18 -4.88 -5.57
N GLN A 4 0.06 -5.94 -4.76
CA GLN A 4 -1.23 -6.47 -4.33
C GLN A 4 -1.91 -5.50 -3.37
N GLY A 5 -1.13 -4.86 -2.49
CA GLY A 5 -1.57 -3.78 -1.62
C GLY A 5 -2.26 -2.60 -2.31
N VAL A 6 -2.03 -2.42 -3.62
CA VAL A 6 -2.66 -1.38 -4.44
C VAL A 6 -3.80 -1.93 -5.29
N ILE A 7 -3.62 -3.08 -5.95
CA ILE A 7 -4.60 -3.62 -6.91
C ILE A 7 -5.92 -4.02 -6.23
N GLN A 8 -5.86 -4.55 -5.01
CA GLN A 8 -7.05 -5.08 -4.35
C GLN A 8 -8.10 -4.00 -4.01
N TRP A 9 -7.71 -2.72 -4.00
CA TRP A 9 -8.63 -1.58 -3.87
C TRP A 9 -9.57 -1.38 -5.06
N GLY A 10 -9.21 -1.91 -6.24
CA GLY A 10 -10.09 -1.94 -7.42
C GLY A 10 -11.04 -3.14 -7.44
N GLY A 11 -10.97 -4.01 -6.42
CA GLY A 11 -11.76 -5.25 -6.30
C GLY A 11 -12.62 -5.28 -5.05
N PRO A 12 -12.45 -6.26 -4.14
CA PRO A 12 -13.31 -6.44 -2.97
C PRO A 12 -13.20 -5.31 -1.94
N ALA A 13 -12.04 -4.66 -1.86
CA ALA A 13 -11.80 -3.56 -0.95
C ALA A 13 -12.49 -2.27 -1.42
N ARG A 14 -12.91 -1.44 -0.46
CA ARG A 14 -13.65 -0.19 -0.75
C ARG A 14 -12.91 1.00 -0.19
N CYS A 15 -12.20 1.72 -1.06
CA CYS A 15 -11.53 2.95 -0.67
C CYS A 15 -12.56 4.08 -0.54
N THR A 16 -12.92 4.43 0.69
CA THR A 16 -13.73 5.63 0.96
C THR A 16 -12.83 6.87 1.01
N ASP A 17 -13.41 8.07 0.97
CA ASP A 17 -12.65 9.31 1.12
C ASP A 17 -11.89 9.38 2.45
N ASP A 18 -12.47 8.85 3.53
CA ASP A 18 -11.81 8.83 4.84
C ASP A 18 -10.58 7.91 4.83
N VAL A 19 -10.69 6.74 4.19
CA VAL A 19 -9.56 5.81 4.02
C VAL A 19 -8.49 6.42 3.11
N ALA A 20 -8.89 7.07 2.00
CA ALA A 20 -7.97 7.73 1.09
C ALA A 20 -7.16 8.83 1.80
N ARG A 21 -7.81 9.61 2.70
CA ARG A 21 -7.12 10.62 3.53
C ARG A 21 -6.12 10.02 4.50
N VAL A 22 -6.43 8.85 5.08
CA VAL A 22 -5.45 8.11 5.91
C VAL A 22 -4.24 7.69 5.07
N ILE A 23 -4.45 7.23 3.84
CA ILE A 23 -3.37 6.82 2.93
C ILE A 23 -2.53 8.02 2.43
N GLY A 24 -3.10 9.23 2.42
CA GLY A 24 -2.40 10.45 2.02
C GLY A 24 -2.89 11.06 0.70
N TYR A 25 -4.16 10.85 0.36
CA TYR A 25 -4.86 11.48 -0.76
C TYR A 25 -5.98 12.41 -0.27
N SER A 26 -6.42 13.35 -1.10
CA SER A 26 -7.54 14.24 -0.74
C SER A 26 -8.91 13.55 -0.84
N SER A 27 -9.02 12.54 -1.70
CA SER A 27 -10.25 11.79 -1.97
C SER A 27 -9.96 10.38 -2.49
N SER A 28 -10.96 9.50 -2.40
CA SER A 28 -10.94 8.17 -3.02
C SER A 28 -10.71 8.23 -4.52
N ARG A 29 -11.28 9.24 -5.19
CA ARG A 29 -11.08 9.49 -6.61
C ARG A 29 -9.61 9.70 -6.96
N GLU A 30 -8.92 10.57 -6.22
CA GLU A 30 -7.49 10.83 -6.45
C GLU A 30 -6.65 9.57 -6.23
N PHE A 31 -6.98 8.78 -5.21
CA PHE A 31 -6.35 7.47 -5.00
C PHE A 31 -6.51 6.54 -6.20
N TYR A 32 -7.72 6.44 -6.76
CA TYR A 32 -7.99 5.58 -7.92
C TYR A 32 -7.34 6.10 -9.20
N GLU A 33 -7.29 7.42 -9.40
CA GLU A 33 -6.59 8.05 -10.54
C GLU A 33 -5.07 7.79 -10.47
N ASP A 34 -4.50 7.64 -9.27
CA ASP A 34 -3.07 7.37 -9.06
C ASP A 34 -2.71 5.87 -9.00
N GLN A 35 -3.70 4.99 -8.95
CA GLN A 35 -3.53 3.55 -8.72
C GLN A 35 -2.60 2.90 -9.76
N ASP A 36 -2.81 3.20 -11.04
CA ASP A 36 -2.00 2.64 -12.13
C ASP A 36 -0.54 3.11 -12.04
N ARG A 37 -0.30 4.38 -11.67
CA ARG A 37 1.05 4.91 -11.47
C ARG A 37 1.77 4.18 -10.34
N LEU A 38 1.09 3.91 -9.23
CA LEU A 38 1.67 3.16 -8.11
C LEU A 38 1.97 1.70 -8.47
N VAL A 39 1.10 1.04 -9.25
CA VAL A 39 1.35 -0.32 -9.75
C VAL A 39 2.57 -0.36 -10.65
N ASP A 40 2.70 0.61 -11.55
CA ASP A 40 3.86 0.74 -12.44
C ASP A 40 5.13 1.05 -11.66
N LEU A 41 5.05 1.92 -10.65
CA LEU A 41 6.18 2.28 -9.80
C LEU A 41 6.74 1.05 -9.08
N VAL A 42 5.89 0.24 -8.46
CA VAL A 42 6.31 -1.00 -7.77
C VAL A 42 6.81 -2.07 -8.75
N SER A 43 6.29 -2.08 -9.97
CA SER A 43 6.73 -3.01 -11.02
C SER A 43 8.06 -2.57 -11.65
N SER A 44 8.36 -1.28 -11.59
CA SER A 44 9.61 -0.71 -12.08
C SER A 44 10.71 -0.89 -11.04
N GLN A 45 11.92 -1.25 -11.46
CA GLN A 45 13.11 -1.28 -10.58
C GLN A 45 13.63 0.15 -10.29
N LYS A 46 12.73 1.13 -10.22
CA LYS A 46 13.06 2.53 -9.92
C LYS A 46 12.99 2.75 -8.41
N CYS A 47 13.72 3.76 -7.96
CA CYS A 47 13.60 4.22 -6.59
C CYS A 47 12.21 4.79 -6.34
N ILE A 48 11.67 4.50 -5.17
CA ILE A 48 10.35 4.93 -4.73
C ILE A 48 10.54 6.13 -3.80
N GLU A 49 9.90 7.25 -4.11
CA GLU A 49 9.96 8.43 -3.25
C GLU A 49 9.29 8.16 -1.89
N ASP A 50 9.77 8.82 -0.82
CA ASP A 50 9.26 8.63 0.55
C ASP A 50 7.73 8.71 0.67
N LEU A 51 7.10 9.66 -0.05
CA LEU A 51 5.64 9.83 -0.01
C LEU A 51 4.93 8.63 -0.65
N ASP A 52 5.42 8.17 -1.79
CA ASP A 52 4.86 7.02 -2.49
C ASP A 52 5.09 5.73 -1.70
N PHE A 53 6.25 5.58 -1.07
CA PHE A 53 6.53 4.44 -0.20
C PHE A 53 5.55 4.38 0.98
N ARG A 54 5.28 5.53 1.63
CA ARG A 54 4.27 5.60 2.71
C ARG A 54 2.87 5.25 2.22
N ARG A 55 2.46 5.79 1.06
CA ARG A 55 1.17 5.47 0.43
C ARG A 55 1.04 3.98 0.15
N LEU A 56 2.08 3.37 -0.42
CA LEU A 56 2.13 1.94 -0.70
C LEU A 56 2.03 1.11 0.57
N VAL A 57 2.81 1.43 1.60
CA VAL A 57 2.80 0.68 2.87
C VAL A 57 1.43 0.80 3.55
N LEU A 58 0.87 2.00 3.69
CA LEU A 58 -0.44 2.21 4.34
C LEU A 58 -1.59 1.56 3.57
N ALA A 59 -1.62 1.71 2.24
CA ALA A 59 -2.61 1.05 1.40
C ALA A 59 -2.53 -0.48 1.58
N THR A 60 -1.32 -1.02 1.70
CA THR A 60 -1.11 -2.45 1.89
C THR A 60 -1.53 -2.91 3.28
N GLU A 61 -1.18 -2.18 4.34
CA GLU A 61 -1.57 -2.51 5.72
C GLU A 61 -3.08 -2.63 5.87
N ILE A 62 -3.82 -1.64 5.36
CA ILE A 62 -5.27 -1.62 5.51
C ILE A 62 -5.91 -2.76 4.71
N VAL A 63 -5.51 -2.93 3.44
CA VAL A 63 -6.15 -3.92 2.57
C VAL A 63 -5.85 -5.35 3.00
N PHE A 64 -4.68 -5.58 3.59
CA PHE A 64 -4.27 -6.88 4.12
C PHE A 64 -4.96 -7.20 5.45
N VAL A 65 -4.94 -6.29 6.41
CA VAL A 65 -5.37 -6.62 7.80
C VAL A 65 -6.89 -6.52 7.96
N SER A 66 -7.56 -5.66 7.18
CA SER A 66 -8.98 -5.38 7.37
C SER A 66 -9.87 -6.21 6.45
N ASP A 67 -10.79 -6.97 7.01
CA ASP A 67 -11.89 -7.57 6.24
C ASP A 67 -13.02 -6.56 5.96
N LEU A 68 -13.16 -5.53 6.82
CA LEU A 68 -14.19 -4.51 6.66
C LEU A 68 -13.89 -3.54 5.51
N LEU A 69 -12.62 -3.16 5.38
CA LEU A 69 -12.16 -2.19 4.38
C LEU A 69 -11.42 -2.83 3.22
N GLY A 70 -10.81 -3.99 3.47
CA GLY A 70 -9.84 -4.63 2.61
C GLY A 70 -10.29 -5.97 2.07
N ALA A 71 -9.32 -6.86 1.90
CA ALA A 71 -9.47 -8.22 1.41
C ALA A 71 -8.84 -9.19 2.41
N GLY A 72 -9.06 -8.97 3.72
CA GLY A 72 -8.34 -9.70 4.77
C GLY A 72 -8.55 -11.21 4.69
N VAL A 73 -9.81 -11.66 4.65
CA VAL A 73 -10.11 -13.10 4.53
C VAL A 73 -9.69 -13.64 3.15
N GLU A 74 -9.82 -12.84 2.10
CA GLU A 74 -9.48 -13.26 0.74
C GLU A 74 -7.99 -13.11 0.41
N TRP A 75 -7.17 -12.57 1.31
CA TRP A 75 -5.83 -12.06 0.98
C TRP A 75 -4.96 -13.14 0.35
N GLU A 76 -4.85 -14.30 0.98
CA GLU A 76 -4.07 -15.43 0.46
C GLU A 76 -4.61 -15.90 -0.89
N THR A 77 -5.93 -15.86 -1.09
CA THR A 77 -6.57 -16.26 -2.36
C THR A 77 -6.27 -15.28 -3.49
N VAL A 78 -6.35 -13.97 -3.23
CA VAL A 78 -6.21 -12.93 -4.27
C VAL A 78 -4.76 -12.54 -4.52
N SER A 79 -3.88 -12.73 -3.54
CA SER A 79 -2.47 -12.34 -3.61
C SER A 79 -1.52 -13.53 -3.82
N GLY A 80 -1.91 -14.74 -3.40
CA GLY A 80 -1.04 -15.92 -3.33
C GLY A 80 0.00 -15.87 -2.20
N LEU A 81 -0.11 -14.92 -1.26
CA LEU A 81 0.80 -14.74 -0.14
C LEU A 81 0.09 -15.13 1.16
N SER A 82 0.74 -15.94 2.00
CA SER A 82 0.20 -16.24 3.32
C SER A 82 0.22 -15.02 4.24
N ASP A 83 -0.61 -15.05 5.29
CA ASP A 83 -0.62 -14.01 6.32
C ASP A 83 0.73 -13.87 7.02
N GLU A 84 1.40 -15.00 7.31
CA GLU A 84 2.70 -15.01 7.99
C GLU A 84 3.79 -14.35 7.15
N GLU A 85 3.87 -14.70 5.86
CA GLU A 85 4.81 -14.08 4.92
C GLU A 85 4.53 -12.58 4.79
N THR A 86 3.26 -12.24 4.63
CA THR A 86 2.81 -10.84 4.44
C THR A 86 3.12 -9.99 5.68
N LEU A 87 2.82 -10.49 6.88
CA LEU A 87 3.13 -9.82 8.15
C LEU A 87 4.64 -9.63 8.33
N THR A 88 5.44 -10.65 8.01
CA THR A 88 6.89 -10.59 8.13
C THR A 88 7.46 -9.48 7.25
N MET A 89 7.07 -9.47 5.96
CA MET A 89 7.49 -8.45 5.00
C MET A 89 7.04 -7.04 5.42
N LEU A 90 5.79 -6.87 5.89
CA LEU A 90 5.29 -5.58 6.37
C LEU A 90 6.10 -5.05 7.54
N ARG A 91 6.44 -5.90 8.50
CA ARG A 91 7.23 -5.49 9.66
C ARG A 91 8.64 -5.07 9.27
N GLU A 92 9.24 -5.69 8.26
CA GLU A 92 10.53 -5.26 7.71
C GLU A 92 10.44 -3.88 7.06
N MET A 93 9.45 -3.67 6.18
CA MET A 93 9.22 -2.38 5.51
C MET A 93 8.90 -1.25 6.51
N GLN A 94 8.08 -1.52 7.52
CA GLN A 94 7.77 -0.55 8.57
C GLN A 94 9.03 -0.12 9.32
N ARG A 95 9.92 -1.05 9.68
CA ARG A 95 11.18 -0.71 10.35
C ARG A 95 12.05 0.19 9.48
N GLU A 96 12.04 -0.01 8.17
CA GLU A 96 12.76 0.84 7.21
C GLU A 96 12.12 2.25 7.12
N SER A 97 10.79 2.34 7.04
CA SER A 97 10.05 3.61 7.13
C SER A 97 10.36 4.39 8.41
N TYR A 98 10.41 3.70 9.56
CA TYR A 98 10.75 4.34 10.85
C TYR A 98 12.22 4.73 10.96
N ARG A 99 13.10 4.19 10.11
CA ARG A 99 14.52 4.56 10.06
C ARG A 99 14.76 5.85 9.28
N PHE A 100 13.85 6.20 8.37
CA PHE A 100 13.91 7.43 7.57
C PHE A 100 12.67 8.34 7.75
N PRO A 101 12.39 8.83 8.97
CA PRO A 101 11.29 9.75 9.19
C PRO A 101 11.67 11.15 8.70
N ASN A 102 11.22 11.52 7.50
CA ASN A 102 11.34 12.86 6.91
C ASN A 102 12.78 13.35 6.74
N SER A 103 13.51 12.80 5.78
CA SER A 103 14.62 13.51 5.14
C SER A 103 14.06 14.29 3.96
N HIS A 104 13.84 15.60 4.12
CA HIS A 104 13.63 16.48 2.98
C HIS A 104 14.88 16.44 2.09
N GLY A 105 14.78 15.72 0.98
CA GLY A 105 15.77 15.75 -0.08
C GLY A 105 16.45 14.40 -0.31
N ASN A 106 16.11 13.81 -1.45
CA ASN A 106 16.84 12.79 -2.20
C ASN A 106 17.45 11.64 -1.38
N ALA A 107 16.74 10.52 -1.34
CA ALA A 107 17.40 9.22 -1.32
C ALA A 107 16.71 8.30 -2.34
N CYS A 108 17.47 7.98 -3.38
CA CYS A 108 17.30 6.78 -4.18
C CYS A 108 17.85 5.59 -3.40
#